data_AF-A0A2M7KGI3-F1
#
_entry.id   AF-A0A2M7KGI3-F1
#
_cell.length_a   1.000
_cell.length_b   1.000
_cell.length_c   1.000
_cell.angle_alpha   90.00
_cell.angle_beta   90.00
_cell.angle_gamma   90.00
#
_symmetry.space_group_name_H-M   'P 1'
#
loop_
_entity.id
_entity.type
_entity.pdbx_description
1 polymer ?
#
loop_
_entity_poly.entity_id
_entity_poly.type
_entity_poly.pdbx_seq_one_letter_code
_entity_poly.pdbx_strand_id
1 'polypeptide(L)'
;MPEATMTGQDVECAERIWREYQTTHDVSGRKGETVGIDPYTGRLWFGASILEVVDRLKADNRFTPLYFVRVGYDYYFRKGGHR
;
A
#
# COMPACT_ATOMS: atom_id res chain seq x y z
N MET A 1 -4.71 20.47 8.43
CA MET A 1 -5.14 19.23 7.75
C MET A 1 -5.19 18.16 8.82
N PRO A 2 -6.34 17.54 9.14
CA PRO A 2 -6.33 16.42 10.08
C PRO A 2 -5.44 15.32 9.50
N GLU A 3 -4.45 14.87 10.26
CA GLU A 3 -3.61 13.73 9.90
C GLU A 3 -4.52 12.51 9.80
N ALA A 4 -4.93 12.16 8.59
CA ALA A 4 -5.80 11.02 8.32
C ALA A 4 -5.11 9.76 8.86
N THR A 5 -5.48 9.40 10.08
CA THR A 5 -4.94 8.24 10.78
C THR A 5 -5.67 7.03 10.24
N MET A 6 -4.95 6.13 9.59
CA MET A 6 -5.53 4.91 9.03
C MET A 6 -6.19 4.10 10.15
N THR A 7 -7.50 3.85 10.02
CA THR A 7 -8.27 3.06 10.98
C THR A 7 -8.08 1.57 10.74
N GLY A 8 -8.50 0.72 11.68
CA GLY A 8 -8.48 -0.73 11.48
C GLY A 8 -9.32 -1.17 10.27
N GLN A 9 -10.46 -0.51 10.04
CA GLN A 9 -11.35 -0.80 8.91
C GLN A 9 -10.70 -0.46 7.56
N ASP A 10 -9.89 0.61 7.53
CA ASP A 10 -9.13 0.97 6.33
C ASP A 10 -8.09 -0.11 6.00
N VAL A 11 -7.43 -0.68 7.02
CA VAL A 11 -6.48 -1.78 6.83
C VAL A 11 -7.19 -3.02 6.27
N GLU A 12 -8.31 -3.43 6.86
CA GLU A 12 -9.10 -4.57 6.36
C GLU A 12 -9.56 -4.37 4.92
N CYS A 13 -9.94 -3.14 4.56
CA CYS A 13 -10.30 -2.80 3.19
C CYS A 13 -9.10 -2.94 2.24
N ALA A 14 -7.94 -2.39 2.59
CA ALA A 14 -6.73 -2.48 1.78
C ALA A 14 -6.26 -3.94 1.60
N GLU A 15 -6.37 -4.77 2.64
CA GLU A 15 -6.03 -6.19 2.57
C GLU A 15 -6.97 -6.95 1.63
N ARG A 16 -8.27 -6.65 1.68
CA ARG A 16 -9.25 -7.22 0.75
C ARG A 16 -8.92 -6.83 -0.69
N ILE A 17 -8.67 -5.55 -0.95
CA ILE A 17 -8.24 -5.04 -2.27
C ILE A 17 -6.98 -5.79 -2.75
N TRP A 18 -6.00 -6.00 -1.86
CA TRP A 18 -4.79 -6.74 -2.22
C TRP A 18 -5.06 -8.19 -2.60
N ARG A 19 -5.90 -8.89 -1.84
CA ARG A 19 -6.28 -10.29 -2.12
C ARG A 19 -7.03 -10.41 -3.46
N GLU A 20 -7.95 -9.49 -3.72
CA GLU A 20 -8.68 -9.43 -4.99
C GLU A 20 -7.73 -9.15 -6.17
N TYR A 21 -6.78 -8.23 -5.99
CA TYR A 21 -5.78 -7.91 -7.01
C TYR A 21 -4.90 -9.13 -7.35
N GLN A 22 -4.39 -9.84 -6.34
CA GLN A 22 -3.57 -11.05 -6.54
C GLN A 22 -4.33 -12.21 -7.19
N THR A 23 -5.66 -12.24 -7.05
CA THR A 23 -6.51 -13.28 -7.66
C THR A 23 -6.74 -12.99 -9.14
N THR A 24 -6.79 -11.71 -9.51
CA THR A 24 -7.11 -11.25 -10.87
C THR A 24 -5.88 -10.94 -11.71
N HIS A 25 -4.73 -10.69 -11.08
CA HIS A 25 -3.49 -10.28 -11.73
C HIS A 25 -2.32 -11.15 -11.29
N ASP A 26 -1.50 -11.60 -12.24
CA ASP A 26 -0.24 -12.26 -11.92
C ASP A 26 0.76 -11.24 -11.35
N VAL A 27 1.19 -11.48 -10.11
CA VAL A 27 2.19 -10.67 -9.41
C VAL A 27 3.51 -11.44 -9.23
N SER A 28 3.66 -12.61 -9.82
CA SER A 28 4.83 -13.47 -9.68
C SER A 28 6.13 -12.76 -10.10
N GLY A 29 6.10 -12.01 -11.22
CA GLY A 29 7.22 -11.21 -11.71
C GLY A 29 7.55 -9.96 -10.90
N ARG A 30 6.69 -9.60 -9.93
CA ARG A 30 6.85 -8.42 -9.05
C ARG A 30 7.30 -8.80 -7.64
N LYS A 31 7.66 -10.06 -7.41
CA LYS A 31 8.09 -10.56 -6.10
C LYS A 31 9.25 -9.73 -5.56
N GLY A 32 9.11 -9.27 -4.31
CA GLY A 32 10.09 -8.43 -3.64
C GLY A 32 9.88 -6.93 -3.82
N GLU A 33 9.00 -6.50 -4.72
CA GLU A 33 8.55 -5.11 -4.81
C GLU A 33 7.61 -4.76 -3.64
N THR A 34 7.53 -3.46 -3.35
CA THR A 34 6.60 -2.85 -2.40
C THR A 34 5.35 -2.39 -3.13
N VAL A 35 4.19 -2.64 -2.54
CA VAL A 35 2.89 -2.14 -2.98
C VAL A 35 2.34 -1.20 -1.93
N GLY A 36 2.01 0.03 -2.31
CA GLY A 36 1.14 0.91 -1.54
C GLY A 36 -0.29 0.77 -2.02
N ILE A 37 -1.22 0.62 -1.09
CA ILE A 37 -2.64 0.39 -1.37
C ILE A 37 -3.42 1.50 -0.67
N ASP A 38 -4.24 2.21 -1.45
CA ASP A 38 -5.16 3.20 -0.92
C ASP A 38 -6.53 2.54 -0.63
N PRO A 39 -6.93 2.43 0.64
CA PRO A 39 -8.20 1.80 1.01
C PRO A 39 -9.44 2.59 0.58
N TYR A 40 -9.30 3.89 0.29
CA TYR A 40 -10.42 4.74 -0.09
C TYR A 40 -10.72 4.70 -1.59
N THR A 41 -9.67 4.62 -2.41
CA THR A 41 -9.82 4.63 -3.87
C THR A 41 -9.61 3.28 -4.53
N GLY A 42 -9.06 2.29 -3.80
CA GLY A 42 -8.69 1.00 -4.37
C GLY A 42 -7.51 1.06 -5.32
N ARG A 43 -6.75 2.16 -5.33
CA ARG A 43 -5.55 2.31 -6.18
C ARG A 43 -4.35 1.61 -5.54
N LEU A 44 -3.51 1.03 -6.41
CA LEU A 44 -2.29 0.34 -6.04
C LEU A 44 -1.10 0.96 -6.76
N TRP A 45 -0.01 1.14 -6.03
CA TRP A 45 1.27 1.62 -6.57
C TRP A 45 2.37 0.63 -6.24
N PHE A 46 3.09 0.20 -7.27
CA PHE A 46 4.25 -0.68 -7.13
C PHE A 46 5.54 0.15 -7.16
N GLY A 47 6.56 -0.29 -6.44
CA GLY A 47 7.92 0.25 -6.52
C GLY A 47 8.92 -0.69 -5.83
N ALA A 48 10.22 -0.56 -6.09
CA ALA A 48 11.19 -1.43 -5.44
C ALA A 48 11.30 -1.15 -3.93
N SER A 49 10.86 0.03 -3.47
CA SER A 49 10.83 0.42 -2.06
C SER A 49 9.60 1.25 -1.66
N ILE A 50 9.32 1.32 -0.35
CA ILE A 50 8.30 2.24 0.23
C ILE A 50 8.57 3.69 -0.20
N LEU A 51 9.84 4.10 -0.25
CA LEU A 51 10.21 5.47 -0.62
C LEU A 51 9.81 5.81 -2.05
N GLU A 52 10.02 4.89 -3.00
CA GLU A 52 9.57 5.08 -4.38
C GLU A 52 8.05 5.14 -4.50
N VAL A 53 7.34 4.32 -3.74
CA VAL A 53 5.87 4.39 -3.71
C VAL A 53 5.38 5.73 -3.16
N VAL A 54 6.02 6.23 -2.10
CA VAL A 54 5.71 7.55 -1.54
C VAL A 54 6.08 8.68 -2.51
N ASP A 55 7.19 8.57 -3.23
CA ASP A 55 7.60 9.56 -4.23
C ASP A 55 6.59 9.63 -5.39
N ARG A 56 6.13 8.46 -5.88
CA ARG A 56 5.04 8.38 -6.86
C ARG A 56 3.74 8.99 -6.34
N LEU A 57 3.40 8.77 -5.07
CA LEU A 57 2.20 9.34 -4.46
C LEU A 57 2.29 10.88 -4.38
N LYS A 58 3.46 11.41 -4.02
CA LYS A 58 3.74 12.86 -4.01
C LYS A 58 3.66 13.46 -5.40
N ALA A 59 4.20 12.77 -6.41
CA ALA A 59 4.10 13.21 -7.80
C ALA A 59 2.64 13.27 -8.28
N ASP A 60 1.78 12.39 -7.77
CA ASP A 60 0.32 12.40 -8.02
C ASP A 60 -0.45 13.43 -7.16
N ASN A 61 0.27 14.26 -6.39
CA ASN A 61 -0.25 15.26 -5.45
C ASN A 61 -1.22 14.67 -4.40
N ARG A 62 -1.02 13.41 -4.01
CA ARG A 62 -1.81 12.70 -3.01
C ARG A 62 -1.06 12.59 -1.68
N PHE A 63 -1.83 12.73 -0.60
CA PHE A 63 -1.33 12.68 0.77
C PHE A 63 -2.16 11.71 1.63
N THR A 64 -2.81 10.73 1.02
CA THR A 64 -3.62 9.73 1.73
C THR A 64 -2.74 8.70 2.45
N PRO A 65 -3.17 8.18 3.59
CA PRO A 65 -2.50 7.07 4.23
C PRO A 65 -2.60 5.82 3.33
N LEU A 66 -1.47 5.17 3.09
CA LEU A 66 -1.38 3.93 2.32
C LEU A 66 -1.07 2.74 3.23
N TYR A 67 -1.67 1.61 2.91
CA TYR A 67 -1.27 0.31 3.43
C TYR A 67 -0.15 -0.27 2.57
N PHE A 68 0.98 -0.62 3.19
CA PHE A 68 2.16 -1.12 2.47
C PHE A 68 2.34 -2.62 2.66
N VAL A 69 2.41 -3.34 1.54
CA VAL A 69 2.65 -4.79 1.49
C VAL A 69 3.85 -5.08 0.61
N ARG A 70 4.61 -6.13 0.90
CA ARG A 70 5.67 -6.61 0.03
C ARG A 70 5.20 -7.81 -0.78
N VAL A 71 5.30 -7.73 -2.11
CA VAL A 71 4.78 -8.79 -3.01
C VAL A 71 5.52 -10.10 -2.76
N GLY A 72 4.75 -11.17 -2.55
CA GLY A 72 5.28 -12.52 -2.32
C GLY A 72 5.85 -12.74 -0.91
N TYR A 73 5.59 -11.82 0.02
CA TYR A 73 5.86 -11.96 1.45
C TYR A 73 4.59 -11.64 2.24
N ASP A 74 4.30 -12.42 3.28
CA ASP A 74 3.11 -12.24 4.13
C ASP A 74 3.25 -11.09 5.17
N TYR A 75 4.39 -10.37 5.14
CA TYR A 75 4.72 -9.36 6.14
C TYR A 75 4.29 -7.95 5.69
N TYR A 76 3.51 -7.28 6.54
CA TYR A 76 3.14 -5.87 6.39
C TYR A 76 4.16 -4.95 7.09
N PHE A 77 4.53 -3.84 6.45
CA PHE A 77 5.33 -2.79 7.10
C PHE A 77 4.41 -1.61 7.46
N ARG A 78 4.01 -1.52 8.73
CA ARG A 78 3.31 -0.33 9.23
C ARG A 78 4.31 0.83 9.36
N LYS A 79 4.22 1.84 8.50
CA LYS A 79 4.89 3.13 8.76
C LYS A 79 4.07 3.88 9.82
N GLY A 80 4.47 3.74 11.08
CA GLY A 80 3.80 4.37 12.22
C GLY A 80 4.34 3.84 13.54
N GLY A 81 5.54 4.27 13.91
CA GLY A 81 6.21 3.89 15.15
C GLY A 81 7.51 4.68 15.31
N HIS A 82 7.40 6.00 15.41
CA HIS A 82 8.49 6.80 15.97
C HIS A 82 8.55 6.43 17.46
N ARG A 83 9.68 5.85 17.90
CA ARG A 83 10.08 5.93 19.30
C ARG A 83 10.65 7.31 19.57
#